data_AF-A0AAD3DJ32-F1
#
_entry.id   AF-A0AAD3DJ32-F1
#
_cell.length_a   1.000
_cell.length_b   1.000
_cell.length_c   1.000
_cell.angle_alpha   90.00
_cell.angle_beta   90.00
_cell.angle_gamma   90.00
#
_symmetry.space_group_name_H-M   'P 1'
#
loop_
_entity.id
_entity.type
_entity.pdbx_description
1 polymer ?
#
loop_
_entity_poly.entity_id
_entity_poly.type
_entity_poly.pdbx_seq_one_letter_code
_entity_poly.pdbx_strand_id
1 'polypeptide(L)'
;MPLAPEWQHPYVNVFKICDAESMKEVETKGDVTEHMDKVIGKKVFKVRGLIPAGNYLRVPRSKLQTLGLTGRILYIQLKATPVKVFVVHIEVGTTDGNVHRISVSNMYAPD
;
A
#
# COMPACT_ATOMS: atom_id res chain seq x y z
N MET A 1 15.96 5.87 -7.21
CA MET A 1 16.24 4.52 -7.75
C MET A 1 14.96 3.70 -7.65
N PRO A 2 14.46 3.11 -8.74
CA PRO A 2 13.25 2.29 -8.72
C PRO A 2 13.51 0.95 -7.99
N LEU A 3 12.52 0.45 -7.25
CA LEU A 3 12.57 -0.88 -6.61
C LEU A 3 12.08 -2.01 -7.53
N ALA A 4 11.40 -1.68 -8.62
CA ALA A 4 10.82 -2.67 -9.51
C ALA A 4 11.89 -3.57 -10.14
N PRO A 5 11.61 -4.88 -10.29
CA PRO A 5 12.43 -5.77 -11.09
C PRO A 5 12.34 -5.39 -12.58
N GLU A 6 13.35 -5.79 -13.37
CA GLU A 6 13.32 -5.63 -14.83
C GLU A 6 12.14 -6.37 -15.48
N TRP A 7 11.73 -7.52 -14.93
CA TRP A 7 10.60 -8.31 -15.42
C TRP A 7 9.37 -8.18 -14.51
N GLN A 8 8.25 -7.67 -15.04
CA GLN A 8 7.02 -7.40 -14.29
C GLN A 8 5.81 -8.29 -14.67
N HIS A 9 6.00 -9.29 -15.53
CA HIS A 9 4.92 -10.15 -16.05
C HIS A 9 4.85 -11.53 -15.38
N PRO A 10 3.65 -12.11 -15.14
CA PRO A 10 2.33 -11.53 -15.41
C PRO A 10 1.86 -10.53 -14.33
N TYR A 11 2.43 -10.57 -13.13
CA TYR A 11 2.14 -9.64 -12.03
C TYR A 11 3.35 -9.48 -11.10
N VAL A 12 3.40 -8.35 -10.39
CA VAL A 12 4.41 -8.07 -9.35
C VAL A 12 3.75 -8.00 -7.98
N ASN A 13 4.34 -8.67 -6.99
CA ASN A 13 3.93 -8.55 -5.60
C ASN A 13 4.71 -7.41 -4.93
N VAL A 14 4.02 -6.31 -4.63
CA VAL A 14 4.60 -5.10 -4.01
C VAL A 14 5.24 -5.39 -2.66
N PHE A 15 4.59 -6.18 -1.79
CA PHE A 15 5.15 -6.51 -0.48
C PHE A 15 6.41 -7.38 -0.58
N LYS A 16 6.51 -8.24 -1.59
CA LYS A 16 7.73 -9.02 -1.81
C LYS A 16 8.90 -8.15 -2.26
N ILE A 17 8.70 -7.24 -3.20
CA ILE A 17 9.79 -6.36 -3.70
C ILE A 17 10.23 -5.33 -2.66
N CYS A 18 9.32 -4.91 -1.77
CA CYS A 18 9.63 -4.02 -0.66
C CYS A 18 10.18 -4.76 0.56
N ASP A 19 10.42 -6.07 0.46
CA ASP A 19 10.87 -6.92 1.56
C ASP A 19 10.05 -6.65 2.84
N ALA A 20 8.72 -6.64 2.68
CA ALA A 20 7.82 -6.22 3.74
C ALA A 20 7.88 -7.16 4.95
N GLU A 21 8.33 -8.40 4.76
CA GLU A 21 8.54 -9.36 5.85
C GLU A 21 9.66 -8.95 6.81
N SER A 22 10.72 -8.30 6.30
CA SER A 22 11.79 -7.72 7.11
C SER A 22 11.50 -6.28 7.52
N MET A 23 10.38 -5.72 7.05
CA MET A 23 9.95 -4.33 7.23
C MET A 23 10.95 -3.30 6.71
N LYS A 24 11.92 -3.68 5.88
CA LYS A 24 13.03 -2.80 5.46
C LYS A 24 12.57 -1.60 4.63
N GLU A 25 11.74 -1.82 3.61
CA GLU A 25 11.18 -0.75 2.76
C GLU A 25 9.75 -0.36 3.15
N VAL A 26 9.32 -0.71 4.37
CA VAL A 26 8.02 -0.33 4.91
C VAL A 26 8.21 0.76 5.97
N GLU A 27 7.54 1.89 5.80
CA GLU A 27 7.32 2.86 6.87
C GLU A 27 6.00 2.53 7.55
N THR A 28 6.00 2.48 8.89
CA THR A 28 4.77 2.38 9.69
C THR A 28 4.68 3.57 10.63
N LYS A 29 3.44 4.01 10.89
CA LYS A 29 3.13 5.03 11.90
C LYS A 29 1.88 4.60 12.65
N GLY A 30 1.87 4.80 13.97
CA GLY A 30 0.73 4.45 14.83
C GLY A 30 0.64 2.94 15.10
N ASP A 31 -0.59 2.42 15.21
CA ASP A 31 -0.85 0.99 15.45
C ASP A 31 -0.89 0.21 14.13
N VAL A 32 0.27 -0.36 13.77
CA VAL A 32 0.44 -1.29 12.66
C VAL A 32 1.06 -2.58 13.20
N THR A 33 0.34 -3.69 13.04
CA THR A 33 0.78 -5.01 13.50
C THR A 33 0.74 -6.03 12.38
N GLU A 34 1.61 -7.03 12.43
CA GLU A 34 1.56 -8.19 11.53
C GLU A 34 0.64 -9.26 12.11
N HIS A 35 -0.13 -9.94 11.26
CA HIS A 35 -1.00 -11.05 11.66
C HIS A 35 -0.97 -12.17 10.63
N MET A 36 -1.02 -13.43 11.07
CA MET A 36 -1.29 -14.55 10.17
C MET A 36 -2.79 -14.65 9.94
N ASP A 37 -3.26 -14.31 8.74
CA ASP A 37 -4.67 -14.47 8.38
C ASP A 37 -4.98 -15.96 8.23
N LYS A 38 -5.93 -16.46 9.02
CA LYS A 38 -6.29 -17.87 9.08
C LYS A 38 -7.09 -18.36 7.86
N VAL A 39 -7.72 -17.45 7.11
CA VAL A 39 -8.52 -17.79 5.93
C VAL A 39 -7.63 -17.99 4.71
N ILE A 40 -6.66 -17.08 4.50
CA ILE A 40 -5.75 -17.15 3.34
C ILE A 40 -4.40 -17.80 3.67
N GLY A 41 -4.09 -18.04 4.94
CA GLY A 41 -2.82 -18.64 5.39
C GLY A 41 -1.60 -17.78 5.08
N LYS A 42 -1.74 -16.45 5.07
CA LYS A 42 -0.67 -15.50 4.75
C LYS A 42 -0.52 -14.44 5.85
N LYS A 43 0.70 -13.92 5.99
CA LYS A 43 0.97 -12.75 6.81
C LYS A 43 0.33 -11.51 6.17
N VAL A 44 -0.40 -10.74 6.97
CA VAL A 44 -1.06 -9.50 6.57
C VAL A 44 -0.72 -8.38 7.55
N PHE A 45 -0.80 -7.14 7.09
CA PHE A 45 -0.71 -5.96 7.96
C PHE A 45 -2.08 -5.57 8.46
N LYS A 46 -2.18 -5.35 9.77
CA LYS A 46 -3.37 -4.81 10.42
C LYS A 46 -3.07 -3.42 10.93
N VAL A 47 -3.66 -2.44 10.27
CA VAL A 47 -3.61 -1.02 10.64
C VAL A 47 -4.85 -0.70 11.45
N ARG A 48 -4.70 -0.09 12.62
CA ARG A 48 -5.81 0.31 13.50
C ARG A 48 -5.55 1.70 14.07
N GLY A 49 -6.59 2.31 14.61
CA GLY A 49 -6.46 3.56 15.35
C GLY A 49 -7.75 4.38 15.28
N LEU A 50 -7.83 5.39 16.15
CA LEU A 50 -8.97 6.32 16.16
C LEU A 50 -8.86 7.34 15.02
N ILE A 51 -7.64 7.77 14.68
CA ILE A 51 -7.37 8.81 13.68
C ILE A 51 -6.71 8.14 12.45
N PRO A 52 -7.40 7.98 11.31
CA PRO A 52 -6.84 7.29 10.14
C PRO A 52 -5.52 7.88 9.65
N ALA A 53 -5.40 9.21 9.59
CA ALA A 53 -4.18 9.89 9.13
C ALA A 53 -2.95 9.64 10.03
N GLY A 54 -3.16 9.24 11.29
CA GLY A 54 -2.10 8.93 12.25
C GLY A 54 -1.63 7.47 12.21
N ASN A 55 -2.34 6.59 11.51
CA ASN A 55 -2.12 5.15 11.54
C ASN A 55 -2.03 4.61 10.11
N TYR A 56 -0.82 4.33 9.62
CA TYR A 56 -0.61 3.91 8.24
C TYR A 56 0.62 3.03 8.07
N LEU A 57 0.61 2.26 6.98
CA LEU A 57 1.83 1.76 6.36
C LEU A 57 2.06 2.48 5.03
N ARG A 58 3.32 2.71 4.66
CA ARG A 58 3.71 3.28 3.37
C ARG A 58 4.87 2.47 2.79
N VAL A 59 4.79 2.23 1.49
CA VAL A 59 5.88 1.67 0.69
C VAL A 59 6.09 2.53 -0.56
N PRO A 60 7.34 2.80 -0.97
CA PRO A 60 8.57 2.51 -0.22
C PRO A 60 8.72 3.41 1.01
N ARG A 61 9.60 3.02 1.93
CA ARG A 61 9.89 3.76 3.17
C ARG A 61 10.37 5.17 2.84
N SER A 62 11.34 5.30 1.94
CA SER A 62 11.86 6.60 1.53
C SER A 62 10.95 7.29 0.52
N LYS A 63 10.58 8.56 0.76
CA LYS A 63 9.85 9.38 -0.22
C LYS A 63 10.68 9.73 -1.46
N LEU A 64 11.99 9.53 -1.41
CA LEU A 64 12.90 9.73 -2.55
C LEU A 64 13.01 8.48 -3.42
N GLN A 65 12.45 7.35 -2.97
CA GLN A 65 12.37 6.12 -3.74
C GLN A 65 10.97 5.98 -4.35
N THR A 66 10.91 5.35 -5.51
CA THR A 66 9.65 5.02 -6.17
C THR A 66 9.60 3.50 -6.36
N LEU A 67 8.38 2.95 -6.43
CA LEU A 67 8.23 1.53 -6.75
C LEU A 67 8.73 1.23 -8.17
N GLY A 68 8.65 2.19 -9.11
CA GLY A 68 9.08 1.98 -10.50
C GLY A 68 8.22 0.97 -11.28
N LEU A 69 7.04 0.65 -10.76
CA LEU A 69 6.12 -0.30 -11.38
C LEU A 69 5.39 0.34 -12.55
N THR A 70 5.15 -0.45 -13.59
CA THR A 70 4.34 -0.07 -14.74
C THR A 70 3.22 -1.09 -14.92
N GLY A 71 2.07 -0.65 -15.42
CA GLY A 71 0.93 -1.53 -15.61
C GLY A 71 -0.39 -0.78 -15.73
N ARG A 72 -1.44 -1.53 -16.08
CA ARG A 72 -2.80 -0.99 -16.25
C ARG A 72 -3.72 -1.27 -15.06
N ILE A 73 -3.36 -2.27 -14.24
CA ILE A 73 -4.22 -2.79 -13.18
C ILE A 73 -3.42 -2.91 -11.89
N LEU A 74 -3.97 -2.41 -10.80
CA LEU A 74 -3.48 -2.60 -9.44
C LEU A 74 -4.51 -3.40 -8.65
N TYR A 75 -4.10 -4.56 -8.14
CA TYR A 75 -4.94 -5.38 -7.26
C TYR A 75 -4.61 -5.05 -5.81
N ILE A 76 -5.65 -4.68 -5.04
CA ILE A 76 -5.53 -4.43 -3.60
C ILE A 76 -6.51 -5.35 -2.88
N GLN A 77 -5.98 -6.25 -2.06
CA GLN A 77 -6.77 -7.06 -1.16
C GLN A 77 -6.77 -6.41 0.22
N LEU A 78 -7.94 -5.98 0.68
CA LEU A 78 -8.12 -5.37 2.00
C LEU A 78 -9.34 -5.95 2.69
N LYS A 79 -9.28 -6.02 4.02
CA LYS A 79 -10.42 -6.35 4.89
C LYS A 79 -10.76 -5.13 5.73
N ALA A 80 -11.78 -4.38 5.32
CA ALA A 80 -12.27 -3.25 6.10
C ALA A 80 -12.87 -3.75 7.42
N THR A 81 -12.51 -3.10 8.53
CA THR A 81 -13.19 -3.36 9.81
C THR A 81 -14.52 -2.59 9.80
N PRO A 82 -15.65 -3.23 10.16
CA PRO A 82 -16.94 -2.53 10.22
C PRO A 82 -16.85 -1.23 11.02
N VAL A 83 -17.54 -0.19 10.56
CA VAL A 83 -17.61 1.14 11.21
C VAL A 83 -16.29 1.95 11.18
N LYS A 84 -15.17 1.36 10.74
CA LYS A 84 -13.88 2.05 10.66
C LYS A 84 -13.66 2.63 9.28
N VAL A 85 -13.11 3.84 9.28
CA VAL A 85 -12.70 4.55 8.08
C VAL A 85 -11.31 4.08 7.64
N PHE A 86 -11.11 3.94 6.32
CA PHE A 86 -9.80 3.75 5.70
C PHE A 86 -9.65 4.66 4.48
N VAL A 87 -8.39 4.94 4.13
CA VAL A 87 -8.01 5.54 2.85
C VAL A 87 -6.75 4.87 2.34
N VAL A 88 -6.70 4.62 1.04
CA VAL A 88 -5.51 4.14 0.32
C VAL A 88 -5.10 5.25 -0.64
N HIS A 89 -3.87 5.72 -0.51
CA HIS A 89 -3.27 6.68 -1.43
C HIS A 89 -2.33 5.95 -2.40
N ILE A 90 -2.46 6.25 -3.68
CA ILE A 90 -1.63 5.72 -4.77
C ILE A 90 -1.05 6.92 -5.51
N GLU A 91 0.27 6.98 -5.61
CA GLU A 91 0.96 8.01 -6.39
C GLU A 91 1.39 7.43 -7.73
N VAL A 92 0.97 8.07 -8.81
CA VAL A 92 1.24 7.65 -10.19
C VAL A 92 1.98 8.76 -10.90
N GLY A 93 3.15 8.44 -11.43
CA GLY A 93 3.89 9.31 -12.34
C GLY A 93 3.36 9.18 -13.76
N THR A 94 3.18 10.29 -14.44
CA THR A 94 2.76 10.38 -15.84
C THR A 94 3.95 10.71 -16.76
N THR A 95 3.78 10.47 -18.06
CA THR A 95 4.86 10.63 -19.07
C THR A 95 5.32 12.08 -19.25
N ASP A 96 4.50 13.05 -18.87
CA ASP A 96 4.80 14.48 -18.85
C ASP A 96 5.55 14.92 -17.58
N GLY A 97 5.90 13.98 -16.69
CA GLY A 97 6.66 14.23 -15.46
C GLY A 97 5.82 14.63 -14.25
N ASN A 98 4.49 14.68 -14.39
CA ASN A 98 3.60 14.98 -13.27
C ASN A 98 3.41 13.76 -12.36
N VAL A 99 3.07 14.03 -11.09
CA VAL A 99 2.71 13.00 -10.10
C VAL A 99 1.28 13.27 -9.63
N HIS A 100 0.40 12.31 -9.87
CA HIS A 100 -0.99 12.36 -9.42
C HIS A 100 -1.20 11.44 -8.23
N ARG A 101 -1.91 11.92 -7.21
CA ARG A 101 -2.33 11.09 -6.07
C ARG A 101 -3.80 10.69 -6.23
N ILE A 102 -4.02 9.41 -6.41
CA ILE A 102 -5.36 8.79 -6.43
C ILE A 102 -5.65 8.30 -5.00
N SER A 103 -6.83 8.62 -4.49
CA SER A 103 -7.25 8.23 -3.13
C SER A 103 -8.52 7.41 -3.17
N VAL A 104 -8.51 6.23 -2.56
CA VAL A 104 -9.67 5.32 -2.45
C VAL A 104 -10.04 5.20 -0.98
N SER A 105 -11.27 5.53 -0.61
CA SER A 105 -11.70 5.57 0.79
C SER A 105 -13.19 5.22 0.95
N ASN A 106 -13.55 4.72 2.12
CA ASN A 106 -14.95 4.56 2.54
C ASN A 106 -15.51 5.77 3.34
N MET A 107 -14.82 6.92 3.35
CA MET A 107 -15.33 8.16 3.95
C MET A 107 -16.38 8.86 3.11
N TYR A 108 -16.35 8.65 1.80
CA TYR A 108 -17.18 9.39 0.86
C TYR A 108 -18.45 8.60 0.60
N ALA A 109 -19.59 9.20 0.93
CA ALA A 109 -20.88 8.70 0.45
C ALA A 109 -21.08 9.20 -1.00
N PRO A 110 -21.73 8.43 -1.88
CA PRO A 110 -22.28 8.99 -3.10
C PRO A 110 -23.36 10.00 -2.71
N ASP A 111 -23.31 11.18 -3.34
CA ASP A 111 -24.37 12.20 -3.25
C ASP A 111 -25.73 11.65 -3.73
#